data_AF-A0A5M8QMI5-F1
#
_entry.id   AF-A0A5M8QMI5-F1
#
_cell.length_a   1.000
_cell.length_b   1.000
_cell.length_c   1.000
_cell.angle_alpha   90.00
_cell.angle_beta   90.00
_cell.angle_gamma   90.00
#
_symmetry.space_group_name_H-M   'P 1'
#
loop_
_entity.id
_entity.type
_entity.pdbx_description
1 polymer ?
#
loop_
_entity_poly.entity_id
_entity_poly.type
_entity_poly.pdbx_seq_one_letter_code
_entity_poly.pdbx_strand_id
1 'polypeptide(L)'
;MRLWSLHPGLLDRQGLIACWREALLAQAVLAGRTSGYTRHPQLQRFQEQPDPVASIGAYLSGIAAVAEVRGYRFDRSRIDAPGPAQRMTVSDGQLAFEWRHLRAKIAARSPERLRLARHPVPHPLFEVERGPVAEWERP
;
A
#
# COMPACT_ATOMS: atom_id res chain seq x y z
N MET A 1 -8.81 0.72 -6.76
CA MET A 1 -7.62 0.10 -6.15
C MET A 1 -6.65 1.22 -5.75
N ARG A 2 -6.25 1.27 -4.49
CA ARG A 2 -5.24 2.18 -3.93
C ARG A 2 -4.28 1.40 -3.03
N LEU A 3 -3.12 1.10 -3.56
CA LEU A 3 -1.95 0.60 -2.87
C LEU A 3 -1.12 1.80 -2.42
N TRP A 4 -1.02 2.01 -1.12
CA TRP A 4 -0.33 3.15 -0.54
C TRP A 4 1.16 2.83 -0.38
N SER A 5 2.02 3.74 -0.81
CA SER A 5 3.43 3.76 -0.43
C SER A 5 3.64 4.21 1.02
N LEU A 6 2.59 4.75 1.65
CA LEU A 6 2.55 5.13 3.06
C LEU A 6 2.47 3.91 4.00
N HIS A 7 3.00 4.07 5.20
CA HIS A 7 2.92 3.10 6.27
C HIS A 7 1.45 2.82 6.63
N PRO A 8 0.99 1.55 6.70
CA PRO A 8 -0.41 1.23 6.94
C PRO A 8 -0.93 1.75 8.29
N GLY A 9 -0.02 2.02 9.24
CA GLY A 9 -0.34 2.63 10.53
C GLY A 9 -0.97 4.02 10.43
N LEU A 10 -0.73 4.74 9.32
CA LEU A 10 -1.30 6.06 9.04
C LEU A 10 -2.77 5.96 8.61
N LEU A 11 -3.22 4.80 8.13
CA LEU A 11 -4.59 4.59 7.69
C LEU A 11 -5.54 4.53 8.90
N ASP A 12 -6.71 5.15 8.80
CA ASP A 12 -7.82 4.90 9.72
C ASP A 12 -8.35 3.46 9.56
N ARG A 13 -9.34 3.05 10.38
CA ARG A 13 -9.91 1.70 10.32
C ARG A 13 -10.44 1.35 8.93
N GLN A 14 -11.19 2.27 8.30
CA GLN A 14 -11.79 2.01 7.00
C GLN A 14 -10.71 1.94 5.91
N GLY A 15 -9.74 2.84 5.95
CA GLY A 15 -8.58 2.83 5.05
C GLY A 15 -7.78 1.53 5.13
N LEU A 16 -7.52 1.01 6.34
CA LEU A 16 -6.75 -0.22 6.53
C LEU A 16 -7.47 -1.45 5.95
N ILE A 17 -8.78 -1.58 6.19
CA ILE A 17 -9.60 -2.67 5.65
C ILE A 17 -9.68 -2.59 4.12
N ALA A 18 -9.89 -1.40 3.57
CA ALA A 18 -9.91 -1.19 2.12
C ALA A 18 -8.57 -1.56 1.48
N CYS A 19 -7.46 -1.08 2.07
CA CYS A 19 -6.12 -1.35 1.57
C CYS A 19 -5.80 -2.85 1.54
N TRP A 20 -6.18 -3.60 2.59
CA TRP A 20 -6.05 -5.06 2.59
C TRP A 20 -6.80 -5.74 1.44
N ARG A 21 -8.08 -5.39 1.23
CA ARG A 21 -8.90 -5.97 0.16
C ARG A 21 -8.36 -5.64 -1.23
N GLU A 22 -7.93 -4.40 -1.44
CA GLU A 22 -7.37 -3.94 -2.71
C GLU A 22 -6.00 -4.57 -2.99
N ALA A 23 -5.18 -4.81 -1.96
CA ALA A 23 -3.90 -5.51 -2.09
C ALA A 23 -4.08 -7.00 -2.41
N LEU A 24 -5.09 -7.67 -1.85
CA LEU A 24 -5.43 -9.04 -2.23
C LEU A 24 -5.95 -9.13 -3.67
N LEU A 25 -6.69 -8.13 -4.13
CA LEU A 25 -7.06 -8.02 -5.54
C LEU A 25 -5.81 -7.83 -6.41
N ALA A 26 -4.88 -6.96 -6.00
CA ALA A 26 -3.61 -6.78 -6.71
C ALA A 26 -2.81 -8.09 -6.79
N GLN A 27 -2.74 -8.87 -5.70
CA GLN A 27 -2.12 -10.20 -5.70
C GLN A 27 -2.79 -11.13 -6.72
N ALA A 28 -4.12 -11.18 -6.74
CA ALA A 28 -4.85 -12.00 -7.71
C ALA A 28 -4.59 -11.57 -9.17
N VAL A 29 -4.48 -10.26 -9.43
CA VAL A 29 -4.14 -9.73 -10.75
C VAL A 29 -2.71 -10.11 -11.15
N LEU A 30 -1.73 -9.90 -10.26
CA LEU A 30 -0.32 -10.20 -10.51
C LEU A 30 -0.05 -11.70 -10.68
N ALA A 31 -0.86 -12.54 -10.03
CA ALA A 31 -0.81 -13.99 -10.21
C ALA A 31 -1.65 -14.50 -11.40
N GLY A 32 -2.19 -13.62 -12.25
CA GLY A 32 -2.96 -14.01 -13.44
C GLY A 32 -4.33 -14.65 -13.17
N ARG A 33 -4.85 -14.53 -11.94
CA ARG A 33 -6.13 -15.16 -11.54
C ARG A 33 -7.36 -14.33 -11.91
N THR A 34 -7.18 -13.12 -12.45
CA THR A 34 -8.28 -12.21 -12.79
C THR A 34 -8.08 -11.59 -14.16
N SER A 35 -9.17 -11.45 -14.93
CA SER A 35 -9.17 -10.72 -16.21
C SER A 35 -9.43 -9.21 -16.08
N GLY A 36 -10.04 -8.78 -14.97
CA GLY A 36 -10.27 -7.37 -14.64
C GLY A 36 -9.09 -6.72 -13.93
N TYR A 37 -8.99 -5.39 -13.98
CA TYR A 37 -7.97 -4.58 -13.28
C TYR A 37 -6.50 -4.83 -13.70
N THR A 38 -6.24 -5.63 -14.73
CA THR A 38 -4.90 -5.97 -15.23
C THR A 38 -4.07 -4.77 -15.69
N ARG A 39 -4.74 -3.70 -16.15
CA ARG A 39 -4.12 -2.44 -16.58
C ARG A 39 -4.18 -1.34 -15.53
N HIS A 40 -4.39 -1.69 -14.26
CA HIS A 40 -4.49 -0.68 -13.21
C HIS A 40 -3.11 -0.02 -13.01
N PRO A 41 -2.99 1.32 -13.11
CA PRO A 41 -1.69 2.00 -13.11
C PRO A 41 -0.79 1.66 -11.92
N GLN A 42 -1.36 1.57 -10.72
CA GLN A 42 -0.58 1.26 -9.50
C GLN A 42 0.03 -0.15 -9.47
N LEU A 43 -0.38 -1.05 -10.37
CA LEU A 43 0.25 -2.36 -10.51
C LEU A 43 1.57 -2.29 -11.26
N GLN A 44 1.78 -1.26 -12.09
CA GLN A 44 2.98 -1.11 -12.91
C GLN A 44 4.25 -1.24 -12.08
N ARG A 45 4.34 -0.52 -10.96
CA ARG A 45 5.50 -0.58 -10.05
C ARG A 45 5.78 -1.98 -9.47
N PHE A 46 4.75 -2.81 -9.32
CA PHE A 46 4.91 -4.21 -8.85
C PHE A 46 5.28 -5.14 -10.00
N GLN A 47 4.72 -4.91 -11.19
CA GLN A 47 5.04 -5.66 -12.42
C GLN A 47 6.50 -5.46 -12.86
N GLU A 48 7.06 -4.29 -12.57
CA GLU A 48 8.46 -3.96 -12.81
C GLU A 48 9.44 -4.63 -11.82
N GLN A 49 8.93 -5.29 -10.76
CA GLN A 49 9.79 -6.02 -9.83
C GLN A 49 10.20 -7.39 -10.40
N PRO A 50 11.37 -7.90 -10.03
CA PRO A 50 11.82 -9.24 -10.45
C PRO A 50 10.83 -10.37 -10.08
N ASP A 51 10.18 -10.24 -8.92
CA ASP A 51 9.11 -11.13 -8.47
C ASP A 51 7.90 -10.32 -7.98
N PRO A 52 6.93 -10.02 -8.87
CA PRO A 52 5.75 -9.24 -8.53
C PRO A 52 4.89 -9.88 -7.43
N VAL A 53 4.83 -11.21 -7.37
CA VAL A 53 4.01 -11.96 -6.40
C VAL A 53 4.66 -11.90 -5.01
N ALA A 54 5.98 -12.04 -4.93
CA ALA A 54 6.71 -11.82 -3.67
C ALA A 54 6.59 -10.36 -3.19
N SER A 55 6.72 -9.38 -4.09
CA SER A 55 6.61 -7.95 -3.74
C SER A 55 5.22 -7.60 -3.17
N ILE A 56 4.14 -8.06 -3.79
CA ILE A 56 2.78 -7.82 -3.24
C ILE A 56 2.53 -8.64 -1.97
N GLY A 57 3.15 -9.80 -1.82
CA GLY A 57 3.09 -10.61 -0.60
C GLY A 57 3.77 -9.95 0.60
N ALA A 58 4.94 -9.34 0.39
CA ALA A 58 5.63 -8.52 1.40
C ALA A 58 4.81 -7.27 1.76
N TYR A 59 4.18 -6.63 0.77
CA TYR A 59 3.27 -5.51 0.98
C TYR A 59 2.06 -5.90 1.86
N LEU A 60 1.39 -7.00 1.53
CA LEU A 60 0.29 -7.55 2.34
C LEU A 60 0.74 -7.91 3.76
N SER A 61 1.94 -8.45 3.91
CA SER A 61 2.51 -8.82 5.21
C SER A 61 2.68 -7.60 6.13
N GLY A 62 3.12 -6.46 5.59
CA GLY A 62 3.21 -5.20 6.34
C GLY A 62 1.85 -4.66 6.78
N ILE A 63 0.82 -4.77 5.93
CA ILE A 63 -0.56 -4.43 6.30
C ILE A 63 -1.06 -5.32 7.44
N ALA A 64 -0.86 -6.64 7.33
CA ALA A 64 -1.29 -7.61 8.33
C ALA A 64 -0.61 -7.39 9.69
N ALA A 65 0.69 -7.05 9.70
CA ALA A 65 1.41 -6.73 10.92
C ALA A 65 0.83 -5.50 11.65
N VAL A 66 0.52 -4.42 10.90
CA VAL A 66 -0.14 -3.24 11.47
C VAL A 66 -1.54 -3.56 11.98
N ALA A 67 -2.29 -4.41 11.26
CA ALA A 67 -3.62 -4.83 11.66
C ALA A 67 -3.58 -5.56 13.01
N GLU A 68 -2.64 -6.49 13.17
CA GLU A 68 -2.41 -7.26 14.40
C GLU A 68 -2.05 -6.37 15.59
N VAL A 69 -1.09 -5.44 15.43
CA VAL A 69 -0.71 -4.46 16.48
C VAL A 69 -1.92 -3.62 16.91
N ARG A 70 -2.89 -3.40 16.02
CA ARG A 70 -4.12 -2.64 16.28
C ARG A 70 -5.30 -3.51 16.73
N GLY A 71 -5.09 -4.81 16.97
CA GLY A 71 -6.12 -5.74 17.42
C GLY A 71 -7.09 -6.22 16.33
N TYR A 72 -6.78 -6.01 15.05
CA TYR A 72 -7.56 -6.54 13.93
C TYR A 72 -6.98 -7.87 13.44
N ARG A 73 -7.86 -8.80 13.07
CA ARG A 73 -7.48 -10.12 12.53
C ARG A 73 -7.66 -10.15 11.02
N PHE A 74 -6.57 -9.98 10.27
CA PHE A 74 -6.54 -10.30 8.85
C PHE A 74 -6.04 -11.73 8.64
N ASP A 75 -6.68 -12.44 7.72
CA ASP A 75 -6.35 -13.81 7.41
C ASP A 75 -5.06 -13.88 6.56
N ARG A 76 -3.93 -14.12 7.22
CA ARG A 76 -2.61 -14.22 6.59
C ARG A 76 -2.47 -15.41 5.65
N SER A 77 -3.32 -16.44 5.78
CA SER A 77 -3.29 -17.59 4.86
C SER A 77 -3.63 -17.22 3.42
N ARG A 78 -4.19 -16.01 3.21
CA ARG A 78 -4.53 -15.45 1.89
C ARG A 78 -3.36 -14.78 1.18
N ILE A 79 -2.19 -14.69 1.81
CA ILE A 79 -0.99 -14.10 1.21
C ILE A 79 -0.24 -15.22 0.48
N ASP A 80 -0.04 -15.08 -0.84
CA ASP A 80 0.52 -16.17 -1.67
C ASP A 80 2.00 -16.41 -1.35
N ALA A 81 2.77 -15.33 -1.19
CA ALA A 81 4.20 -15.35 -0.90
C ALA A 81 4.49 -14.48 0.34
N PRO A 82 4.15 -14.94 1.55
CA PRO A 82 4.45 -14.20 2.77
C PRO A 82 5.95 -14.25 3.04
N GLY A 83 6.58 -13.09 3.24
CA GLY A 83 8.01 -13.03 3.52
C GLY A 83 8.64 -11.69 3.15
N PRO A 84 9.94 -11.53 3.40
CA PRO A 84 10.68 -10.40 2.88
C PRO A 84 10.75 -10.48 1.35
N ALA A 85 10.68 -9.32 0.71
CA ALA A 85 10.96 -9.15 -0.71
C ALA A 85 12.01 -8.05 -0.88
N GLN A 86 12.57 -7.92 -2.08
CA GLN A 86 13.41 -6.78 -2.42
C GLN A 86 12.63 -5.48 -2.17
N ARG A 87 13.30 -4.50 -1.55
CA ARG A 87 12.70 -3.18 -1.33
C ARG A 87 12.48 -2.51 -2.68
N MET A 88 11.34 -1.86 -2.80
CA MET A 88 10.95 -1.10 -3.97
C MET A 88 11.29 0.38 -3.74
N THR A 89 11.65 1.11 -4.79
CA THR A 89 11.85 2.56 -4.65
C THR A 89 10.50 3.29 -4.71
N VAL A 90 10.40 4.39 -3.97
CA VAL A 90 9.32 5.37 -4.11
C VAL A 90 9.92 6.76 -4.01
N SER A 91 9.46 7.68 -4.85
CA SER A 91 9.89 9.07 -4.75
C SER A 91 9.28 9.78 -3.55
N ASP A 92 10.01 10.73 -2.99
CA ASP A 92 9.50 11.67 -1.98
C ASP A 92 8.31 12.50 -2.51
N GLY A 93 8.31 12.87 -3.79
CA GLY A 93 7.19 13.51 -4.47
C GLY A 93 5.92 12.65 -4.46
N GLN A 94 6.04 11.35 -4.78
CA GLN A 94 4.92 10.41 -4.70
C GLN A 94 4.42 10.25 -3.27
N LEU A 95 5.34 10.08 -2.30
CA LEU A 95 4.98 9.93 -0.89
C LEU A 95 4.25 11.17 -0.35
N ALA A 96 4.70 12.38 -0.72
CA ALA A 96 4.05 13.64 -0.36
C ALA A 96 2.66 13.79 -1.00
N PHE A 97 2.52 13.38 -2.28
CA PHE A 97 1.23 13.37 -2.97
C PHE A 97 0.23 12.46 -2.26
N GLU A 98 0.63 11.22 -1.98
CA GLU A 98 -0.19 10.25 -1.25
C GLU A 98 -0.57 10.77 0.13
N TRP A 99 0.36 11.41 0.82
CA TRP A 99 0.11 11.96 2.15
C TRP A 99 -0.98 13.03 2.13
N ARG A 100 -0.89 13.99 1.21
CA ARG A 100 -1.92 15.01 1.02
C ARG A 100 -3.29 14.38 0.74
N HIS A 101 -3.31 13.36 -0.12
CA HIS A 101 -4.55 12.66 -0.50
C HIS A 101 -5.14 11.86 0.68
N LEU A 102 -4.30 11.17 1.45
CA LEU A 102 -4.72 10.47 2.66
C LEU A 102 -5.30 11.45 3.68
N ARG A 103 -4.61 12.56 3.96
CA ARG A 103 -5.08 13.57 4.92
C ARG A 103 -6.46 14.11 4.56
N ALA A 104 -6.69 14.42 3.30
CA ALA A 104 -8.01 14.88 2.83
C ALA A 104 -9.11 13.83 3.10
N LYS A 105 -8.81 12.54 2.86
CA LYS A 105 -9.74 11.44 3.14
C LYS A 105 -10.02 11.26 4.63
N ILE A 106 -9.00 11.33 5.49
CA ILE A 106 -9.17 11.09 6.93
C ILE A 106 -9.74 12.31 7.67
N ALA A 107 -9.55 13.53 7.17
CA ALA A 107 -10.09 14.76 7.77
C ALA A 107 -11.62 14.69 7.99
N ALA A 108 -12.34 14.11 7.03
CA ALA A 108 -13.79 14.00 7.08
C ALA A 108 -14.30 12.87 8.00
N ARG A 109 -13.51 11.81 8.24
CA ARG A 109 -13.98 10.57 8.88
C ARG A 109 -13.31 10.21 10.20
N SER A 110 -12.09 10.68 10.44
CA SER A 110 -11.26 10.33 11.61
C SER A 110 -10.25 11.45 11.91
N PRO A 111 -10.70 12.68 12.24
CA PRO A 111 -9.83 13.82 12.44
C PRO A 111 -8.79 13.63 13.57
N GLU A 112 -9.08 12.79 14.56
CA GLU A 112 -8.14 12.41 15.62
C GLU A 112 -6.88 11.70 15.09
N ARG A 113 -6.99 10.95 13.98
CA ARG A 113 -5.83 10.31 13.31
C ARG A 113 -4.85 11.33 12.74
N LEU A 114 -5.35 12.48 12.27
CA LEU A 114 -4.49 13.55 11.73
C LEU A 114 -3.57 14.13 12.81
N ARG A 115 -4.01 14.16 14.06
CA ARG A 115 -3.21 14.70 15.17
C ARG A 115 -2.01 13.82 15.52
N LEU A 116 -2.12 12.52 15.26
CA LEU A 116 -1.08 11.53 15.59
C LEU A 116 -0.01 11.41 14.50
N ALA A 117 -0.29 11.86 13.27
CA ALA A 117 0.60 11.71 12.12
C ALA A 117 1.05 13.09 11.59
N ARG A 118 2.29 13.49 11.91
CA ARG A 118 2.84 14.80 11.53
C ARG A 118 3.55 14.80 10.16
N HIS A 119 4.15 13.69 9.77
CA HIS A 119 4.91 13.52 8.54
C HIS A 119 4.56 12.19 7.87
N PRO A 120 4.72 12.07 6.54
CA PRO A 120 4.57 10.79 5.87
C PRO A 120 5.65 9.81 6.35
N VAL A 121 5.24 8.58 6.61
CA VAL A 121 6.13 7.45 6.89
C VAL A 121 5.92 6.45 5.76
N PRO A 122 6.96 5.94 5.09
CA PRO A 122 6.80 4.94 4.03
C PRO A 122 6.44 3.57 4.59
N HIS A 123 5.76 2.74 3.80
CA HIS A 123 5.63 1.31 4.06
C HIS A 123 7.04 0.69 4.11
N PRO A 124 7.34 -0.29 4.98
CA PRO A 124 8.69 -0.87 5.11
C PRO A 124 9.27 -1.47 3.82
N LEU A 125 8.38 -1.91 2.92
CA LEU A 125 8.73 -2.38 1.57
C LEU A 125 9.37 -1.29 0.71
N PHE A 126 9.10 -0.01 0.96
CA PHE A 126 9.61 1.07 0.14
C PHE A 126 10.86 1.70 0.74
N GLU A 127 11.78 2.07 -0.13
CA GLU A 127 12.91 2.96 0.12
C GLU A 127 12.64 4.29 -0.58
N VAL A 128 12.83 5.40 0.14
CA VAL A 128 12.45 6.72 -0.36
C VAL A 128 13.66 7.38 -1.03
N GLU A 129 13.46 7.79 -2.28
CA GLU A 129 14.45 8.52 -3.08
C GLU A 129 13.90 9.89 -3.49
N ARG A 130 14.78 10.81 -3.87
CA ARG A 130 14.34 12.11 -4.40
C ARG A 130 13.73 11.93 -5.79
N GLY A 131 12.54 12.46 -6.03
CA GLY A 131 11.94 12.41 -7.36
C GLY A 131 10.53 13.01 -7.47
N PRO A 132 10.01 13.13 -8.70
CA PRO A 132 8.66 13.65 -8.93
C PRO A 132 7.59 12.64 -8.50
N VAL A 133 6.31 13.04 -8.54
CA VAL A 133 5.18 12.10 -8.44
C VAL A 133 5.33 11.03 -9.53
N ALA A 134 5.03 9.78 -9.20
CA ALA A 134 5.24 8.67 -10.12
C ALA A 134 4.30 8.75 -11.33
N GLU A 135 4.79 8.39 -12.51
CA GLU A 135 4.03 8.50 -13.77
C GLU A 135 2.75 7.65 -13.79
N TRP A 136 2.71 6.58 -13.01
CA TRP A 136 1.52 5.74 -12.85
C TRP A 136 0.43 6.37 -11.99
N GLU A 137 0.72 7.45 -11.26
CA GLU A 137 -0.28 8.10 -10.42
C GLU A 137 -1.32 8.82 -11.28
N ARG A 138 -2.58 8.40 -11.17
CA ARG A 138 -3.72 9.03 -11.85
C ARG A 138 -4.59 9.71 -10.79
N PRO A 139 -4.64 11.06 -10.75
CA PRO A 139 -5.38 11.81 -9.73
C PRO A 139 -6.90 11.66 -9.82
#